data_AF-A0A961WWA0-F1
#
_entry.id   AF-A0A961WWA0-F1
#
_cell.length_a   1.000
_cell.length_b   1.000
_cell.length_c   1.000
_cell.angle_alpha   90.00
_cell.angle_beta   90.00
_cell.angle_gamma   90.00
#
_symmetry.space_group_name_H-M   'P 1'
#
loop_
_entity.id
_entity.type
_entity.pdbx_description
1 polymer ?
#
loop_
_entity_poly.entity_id
_entity_poly.type
_entity_poly.pdbx_seq_one_letter_code
_entity_poly.pdbx_strand_id
1 'polypeptide(L)'
;AKELPKAPDRADLIAKFLRHCADVLKVEPVMSEPSEAELAAIAKAEADLSSPDWTNLQGRKLVDLGVKISAGTHLTESAHKAPGGMMRVHLLGRDGNIANLMISGDFTCLPPDGIDRVCERLAGTALEAQAIAAAADSLMAELSVEMPGISGTDIATAVMAAVEAGD
;
A
#
# COMPACT_ATOMS: atom_id res chain seq x y z
N ALA A 1 26.12 7.02 -12.71
CA ALA A 1 27.51 7.35 -12.30
C ALA A 1 27.71 6.90 -10.86
N LYS A 2 28.92 6.55 -10.41
CA LYS A 2 29.19 6.45 -8.97
C LYS A 2 29.41 7.88 -8.47
N GLU A 3 28.53 8.36 -7.58
CA GLU A 3 28.61 9.71 -7.01
C GLU A 3 29.94 9.97 -6.27
N LEU A 4 30.64 8.90 -5.85
CA LEU A 4 31.96 8.98 -5.23
C LEU A 4 32.97 8.00 -5.87
N PRO A 5 34.26 8.37 -5.98
CA PRO A 5 35.32 7.50 -6.51
C PRO A 5 35.57 6.26 -5.65
N LYS A 6 35.31 6.34 -4.33
CA LYS A 6 35.47 5.25 -3.37
C LYS A 6 34.29 5.27 -2.40
N ALA A 7 33.84 4.08 -1.99
CA ALA A 7 32.86 3.96 -0.90
C ALA A 7 33.44 4.61 0.38
N PRO A 8 32.76 5.59 0.97
CA PRO A 8 33.21 6.22 2.21
C PRO A 8 33.14 5.23 3.37
N ASP A 9 33.94 5.49 4.40
CA ASP A 9 33.89 4.73 5.64
C ASP A 9 32.56 4.97 6.38
N ARG A 10 31.95 3.91 6.92
CA ARG A 10 30.63 4.00 7.57
C ARG A 10 30.68 4.85 8.85
N ALA A 11 31.76 4.76 9.63
CA ALA A 11 31.88 5.54 10.86
C ALA A 11 32.05 7.03 10.53
N ASP A 12 32.85 7.36 9.51
CA ASP A 12 32.97 8.74 8.99
C ASP A 12 31.62 9.28 8.48
N LEU A 13 30.82 8.46 7.78
CA LEU A 13 29.48 8.85 7.34
C LEU A 13 28.53 9.14 8.52
N ILE A 14 28.51 8.28 9.54
CA ILE A 14 27.68 8.48 10.72
C ILE A 14 28.10 9.77 11.44
N ALA A 15 29.39 10.00 11.64
CA ALA A 15 29.90 11.20 12.29
C ALA A 15 29.53 12.48 11.52
N LYS A 16 29.58 12.45 10.17
CA LYS A 16 29.14 13.56 9.33
C LYS A 16 27.63 13.79 9.42
N PHE A 17 26.83 12.72 9.36
CA PHE A 17 25.39 12.79 9.47
C PHE A 17 24.95 13.40 10.81
N LEU A 18 25.47 12.88 11.94
CA LEU A 18 25.12 13.37 13.27
C LEU A 18 25.52 14.84 13.45
N ARG A 19 26.70 15.25 12.98
CA ARG A 19 27.12 16.65 13.01
C ARG A 19 26.15 17.54 12.24
N HIS A 20 25.75 17.14 11.04
CA HIS A 20 24.76 17.88 10.26
C HIS A 20 23.39 17.93 10.93
N CYS A 21 22.94 16.84 11.55
CA CYS A 21 21.72 16.85 12.36
C CYS A 21 21.82 17.85 13.51
N ALA A 22 22.95 17.90 14.23
CA ALA A 22 23.17 18.86 15.30
C ALA A 22 23.11 20.30 14.79
N ASP A 23 23.79 20.58 13.68
CA ASP A 23 23.86 21.90 13.07
C ASP A 23 22.49 22.38 12.56
N VAL A 24 21.69 21.50 11.94
CA VAL A 24 20.40 21.84 11.32
C VAL A 24 19.27 21.86 12.34
N LEU A 25 19.14 20.79 13.13
CA LEU A 25 18.04 20.62 14.07
C LEU A 25 18.27 21.33 15.40
N LYS A 26 19.50 21.82 15.65
CA LYS A 26 19.90 22.48 16.91
C LYS A 26 19.71 21.59 18.14
N VAL A 27 20.04 20.30 17.98
CA VAL A 27 20.00 19.28 19.05
C VAL A 27 21.38 18.69 19.25
N GLU A 28 21.61 18.01 20.37
CA GLU A 28 22.79 17.17 20.60
C GLU A 28 22.42 15.70 20.32
N PRO A 29 22.85 15.11 19.18
CA PRO A 29 22.54 13.72 18.88
C PRO A 29 23.34 12.80 19.80
N VAL A 30 22.65 11.87 20.44
CA VAL A 30 23.27 10.84 21.29
C VAL A 30 22.96 9.47 20.68
N MET A 31 23.98 8.62 20.62
CA MET A 31 23.77 7.21 20.29
C MET A 31 23.11 6.52 21.49
N SER A 32 21.87 6.07 21.34
CA SER A 32 21.19 5.29 22.36
C SER A 32 21.48 3.79 22.19
N GLU A 33 21.47 3.09 23.32
CA GLU A 33 21.36 1.63 23.35
C GLU A 33 19.91 1.28 23.70
N PRO A 34 19.29 0.28 23.03
CA PRO A 34 17.94 -0.14 23.36
C PRO A 34 17.84 -0.63 24.80
N SER A 35 16.80 -0.19 25.51
CA SER A 35 16.40 -0.73 26.80
C SER A 35 15.88 -2.18 26.67
N GLU A 36 15.76 -2.89 27.80
CA GLU A 36 15.16 -4.25 27.81
C GLU A 36 13.75 -4.28 27.22
N ALA A 37 12.95 -3.24 27.47
CA ALA A 37 11.61 -3.10 26.91
C ALA A 37 11.64 -2.91 25.38
N GLU A 38 12.57 -2.11 24.87
CA GLU A 38 12.76 -1.91 23.43
C GLU A 38 13.31 -3.18 22.76
N LEU A 39 14.24 -3.90 23.40
CA LEU A 39 14.73 -5.19 22.92
C LEU A 39 13.59 -6.22 22.81
N ALA A 40 12.70 -6.27 23.81
CA ALA A 40 11.52 -7.13 23.75
C ALA A 40 10.56 -6.73 22.62
N ALA A 41 10.36 -5.43 22.40
CA ALA A 41 9.55 -4.92 21.30
C ALA A 41 10.16 -5.23 19.92
N ILE A 42 11.49 -5.07 19.78
CA ILE A 42 12.24 -5.44 18.57
C ILE A 42 12.06 -6.93 18.28
N ALA A 43 12.28 -7.80 19.28
CA ALA A 43 12.13 -9.25 19.11
C ALA A 43 10.71 -9.65 18.68
N LYS A 44 9.68 -8.99 19.23
CA LYS A 44 8.29 -9.18 18.80
C LYS A 44 8.10 -8.75 17.34
N ALA A 45 8.58 -7.56 16.97
CA ALA A 45 8.47 -7.07 15.60
C ALA A 45 9.22 -7.96 14.61
N GLU A 46 10.40 -8.48 14.96
CA GLU A 46 11.15 -9.42 14.14
C GLU A 46 10.37 -10.73 13.90
N ALA A 47 9.71 -11.26 14.93
CA ALA A 47 8.85 -12.43 14.79
C ALA A 47 7.67 -12.17 13.85
N ASP A 48 7.01 -11.02 13.98
CA ASP A 48 5.88 -10.64 13.13
C ASP A 48 6.35 -10.46 11.67
N LEU A 49 7.44 -9.70 11.45
CA LEU A 49 7.99 -9.39 10.12
C LEU A 49 8.59 -10.60 9.39
N SER A 50 9.00 -11.63 10.13
CA SER A 50 9.50 -12.89 9.56
C SER A 50 8.43 -13.96 9.38
N SER A 51 7.20 -13.71 9.86
CA SER A 51 6.11 -14.66 9.73
C SER A 51 5.63 -14.79 8.28
N PRO A 52 5.37 -16.02 7.78
CA PRO A 52 4.81 -16.22 6.45
C PRO A 52 3.46 -15.54 6.25
N ASP A 53 2.69 -15.37 7.32
CA ASP A 53 1.42 -14.67 7.26
C ASP A 53 1.67 -13.21 6.90
N TRP A 54 2.60 -12.52 7.56
CA TRP A 54 3.01 -11.16 7.20
C TRP A 54 3.59 -11.05 5.79
N THR A 55 4.55 -11.92 5.43
CA THR A 55 5.22 -11.82 4.12
C THR A 55 4.32 -12.17 2.94
N ASN A 56 3.24 -12.92 3.16
CA ASN A 56 2.29 -13.33 2.11
C ASN A 56 0.90 -12.68 2.23
N LEU A 57 0.74 -11.70 3.12
CA LEU A 57 -0.54 -11.09 3.52
C LEU A 57 -1.46 -10.75 2.34
N GLN A 58 -0.92 -10.20 1.25
CA GLN A 58 -1.73 -9.71 0.13
C GLN A 58 -2.13 -10.81 -0.87
N GLY A 59 -1.27 -11.80 -1.13
CA GLY A 59 -1.59 -12.84 -2.13
C GLY A 59 -2.78 -13.74 -1.76
N ARG A 60 -3.16 -13.82 -0.48
CA ARG A 60 -4.22 -14.71 0.02
C ARG A 60 -5.61 -14.06 0.13
N LYS A 61 -5.72 -12.72 0.15
CA LYS A 61 -6.98 -12.03 0.49
C LYS A 61 -8.09 -12.15 -0.55
N LEU A 62 -7.75 -12.40 -1.82
CA LEU A 62 -8.74 -12.30 -2.89
C LEU A 62 -9.48 -13.60 -3.21
N VAL A 63 -8.89 -14.76 -2.88
CA VAL A 63 -9.43 -16.08 -3.26
C VAL A 63 -9.64 -16.91 -2.01
N ASP A 64 -10.70 -16.59 -1.26
CA ASP A 64 -11.21 -17.54 -0.27
C ASP A 64 -12.00 -18.61 -1.04
N LEU A 65 -11.36 -19.77 -1.27
CA LEU A 65 -11.92 -21.06 -1.67
C LEU A 65 -13.06 -21.08 -2.73
N GLY A 66 -12.68 -21.31 -3.99
CA GLY A 66 -13.50 -22.07 -4.95
C GLY A 66 -14.73 -21.35 -5.53
N VAL A 67 -14.54 -20.23 -6.23
CA VAL A 67 -15.62 -19.58 -6.97
C VAL A 67 -15.93 -20.36 -8.25
N LYS A 68 -17.16 -20.88 -8.39
CA LYS A 68 -17.67 -21.34 -9.69
C LYS A 68 -17.90 -20.11 -10.56
N ILE A 69 -17.11 -19.95 -11.62
CA ILE A 69 -17.28 -18.87 -12.60
C ILE A 69 -18.60 -19.14 -13.35
N SER A 70 -19.66 -18.43 -12.98
CA SER A 70 -20.91 -18.36 -13.72
C SER A 70 -20.90 -17.17 -14.68
N ALA A 71 -21.80 -17.16 -15.67
CA ALA A 71 -22.01 -15.97 -16.49
C ALA A 71 -22.22 -14.73 -15.58
N GLY A 72 -21.47 -13.66 -15.84
CA GLY A 72 -21.53 -12.41 -15.07
C GLY A 72 -20.55 -12.30 -13.88
N THR A 73 -19.68 -13.29 -13.65
CA THR A 73 -18.59 -13.21 -12.64
C THR A 73 -17.22 -13.21 -13.33
N HIS A 74 -16.39 -12.22 -13.02
CA HIS A 74 -15.05 -12.08 -13.62
C HIS A 74 -14.02 -11.85 -12.52
N LEU A 75 -12.91 -12.58 -12.60
CA LEU A 75 -11.76 -12.45 -11.72
C LEU A 75 -10.58 -11.96 -12.54
N THR A 76 -10.22 -10.69 -12.39
CA THR A 76 -9.27 -10.02 -13.27
C THR A 76 -8.21 -9.26 -12.48
N GLU A 77 -7.11 -8.94 -13.15
CA GLU A 77 -6.02 -8.13 -12.61
C GLU A 77 -5.65 -7.00 -13.57
N SER A 78 -5.17 -5.89 -13.00
CA SER A 78 -4.65 -4.76 -13.77
C SER A 78 -3.55 -4.03 -13.01
N ALA A 79 -2.89 -3.09 -13.70
CA ALA A 79 -1.97 -2.16 -13.07
C ALA A 79 -2.15 -0.75 -13.62
N HIS A 80 -2.03 0.26 -12.76
CA HIS A 80 -2.13 1.69 -13.10
C HIS A 80 -1.01 2.47 -12.43
N LYS A 81 -0.31 3.32 -13.19
CA LYS A 81 0.71 4.22 -12.65
C LYS A 81 0.10 5.59 -12.35
N ALA A 82 -0.22 5.82 -11.08
CA ALA A 82 -0.59 7.11 -10.56
C ALA A 82 0.66 7.96 -10.23
N PRO A 83 0.50 9.28 -10.00
CA PRO A 83 1.58 10.13 -9.51
C PRO A 83 2.22 9.60 -8.21
N GLY A 84 1.39 9.08 -7.29
CA GLY A 84 1.81 8.58 -5.98
C GLY A 84 2.45 7.19 -5.97
N GLY A 85 2.37 6.44 -7.07
CA GLY A 85 2.88 5.07 -7.14
C GLY A 85 2.20 4.23 -8.21
N MET A 86 2.71 3.03 -8.42
CA MET A 86 2.07 1.94 -9.14
C MET A 86 1.03 1.28 -8.25
N MET A 87 -0.19 1.13 -8.75
CA MET A 87 -1.24 0.33 -8.15
C MET A 87 -1.45 -0.93 -8.97
N ARG A 88 -1.68 -2.05 -8.30
CA ARG A 88 -2.07 -3.34 -8.86
C ARG A 88 -3.42 -3.69 -8.27
N VAL A 89 -4.37 -3.93 -9.15
CA VAL A 89 -5.74 -4.28 -8.78
C VAL A 89 -5.93 -5.75 -9.03
N HIS A 90 -6.58 -6.40 -8.07
CA HIS A 90 -7.25 -7.66 -8.29
C HIS A 90 -8.73 -7.45 -8.00
N LEU A 91 -9.57 -7.77 -8.98
CA LEU A 91 -11.00 -7.49 -8.97
C LEU A 91 -11.79 -8.80 -9.08
N LEU A 92 -12.77 -8.97 -8.20
CA LEU A 92 -13.89 -9.88 -8.40
C LEU A 92 -15.12 -9.03 -8.71
N GLY A 93 -15.50 -8.98 -9.98
CA GLY A 93 -16.73 -8.34 -10.44
C GLY A 93 -17.88 -9.34 -10.48
N ARG A 94 -19.08 -8.92 -10.07
CA ARG A 94 -20.30 -9.74 -10.15
C ARG A 94 -21.50 -8.89 -10.47
N ASP A 95 -22.26 -9.29 -11.49
CA ASP A 95 -23.55 -8.68 -11.85
C ASP A 95 -23.47 -7.15 -12.07
N GLY A 96 -22.31 -6.65 -12.56
CA GLY A 96 -22.07 -5.22 -12.79
C GLY A 96 -21.53 -4.43 -11.60
N ASN A 97 -21.22 -5.10 -10.47
CA ASN A 97 -20.75 -4.47 -9.24
C ASN A 97 -19.41 -5.07 -8.77
N ILE A 98 -18.68 -4.30 -7.95
CA ILE A 98 -17.51 -4.79 -7.23
C ILE A 98 -17.99 -5.79 -6.17
N ALA A 99 -17.65 -7.07 -6.30
CA ALA A 99 -17.94 -8.07 -5.27
C ALA A 99 -16.78 -8.19 -4.27
N ASN A 100 -15.53 -8.12 -4.75
CA ASN A 100 -14.34 -8.02 -3.92
C ASN A 100 -13.25 -7.23 -4.68
N LEU A 101 -12.42 -6.50 -3.95
CA LEU A 101 -11.39 -5.65 -4.49
C LEU A 101 -10.16 -5.72 -3.59
N MET A 102 -8.98 -5.87 -4.20
CA MET A 102 -7.71 -5.68 -3.52
C MET A 102 -6.86 -4.74 -4.36
N ILE A 103 -6.28 -3.76 -3.69
CA ILE A 103 -5.33 -2.83 -4.30
C ILE A 103 -4.02 -2.92 -3.53
N SER A 104 -2.95 -3.22 -4.26
CA SER A 104 -1.58 -3.31 -3.77
C SER A 104 -0.65 -2.46 -4.62
N GLY A 105 0.60 -2.27 -4.22
CA GLY A 105 1.52 -1.47 -5.02
C GLY A 105 2.65 -0.81 -4.23
N ASP A 106 3.33 0.12 -4.88
CA ASP A 106 4.44 0.91 -4.29
C ASP A 106 4.03 2.36 -3.98
N PHE A 107 2.75 2.58 -3.64
CA PHE A 107 2.24 3.87 -3.18
C PHE A 107 2.27 3.98 -1.64
N THR A 108 2.25 5.20 -1.14
CA THR A 108 2.16 5.47 0.31
C THR A 108 0.70 5.48 0.74
N CYS A 109 0.37 4.79 1.83
CA CYS A 109 -0.95 4.79 2.46
C CYS A 109 -0.82 4.93 3.97
N LEU A 110 -1.55 5.89 4.54
CA LEU A 110 -1.58 6.16 5.97
C LEU A 110 -3.04 6.21 6.44
N PRO A 111 -3.46 5.37 7.41
CA PRO A 111 -2.70 4.28 8.03
C PRO A 111 -2.38 3.14 7.04
N PRO A 112 -1.44 2.23 7.35
CA PRO A 112 -1.01 1.17 6.43
C PRO A 112 -2.11 0.22 5.94
N ASP A 113 -3.19 0.05 6.71
CA ASP A 113 -4.38 -0.74 6.39
C ASP A 113 -5.48 0.08 5.68
N GLY A 114 -5.24 1.37 5.44
CA GLY A 114 -6.24 2.31 4.92
C GLY A 114 -6.83 1.88 3.58
N ILE A 115 -5.98 1.43 2.65
CA ILE A 115 -6.43 0.99 1.33
C ILE A 115 -7.30 -0.28 1.41
N ASP A 116 -6.97 -1.21 2.32
CA ASP A 116 -7.77 -2.42 2.51
C ASP A 116 -9.19 -2.05 2.98
N ARG A 117 -9.30 -1.12 3.94
CA ARG A 117 -10.59 -0.61 4.44
C ARG A 117 -11.38 0.14 3.36
N VAL A 118 -10.71 0.90 2.50
CA VAL A 118 -11.36 1.54 1.34
C VAL A 118 -11.90 0.48 0.38
N CYS A 119 -11.12 -0.55 0.06
CA CYS A 119 -11.53 -1.62 -0.84
C CYS A 119 -12.73 -2.42 -0.30
N GLU A 120 -12.72 -2.76 0.99
CA GLU A 120 -13.86 -3.40 1.67
C GLU A 120 -15.14 -2.58 1.55
N ARG A 121 -15.04 -1.25 1.67
CA ARG A 121 -16.18 -0.33 1.60
C ARG A 121 -16.61 0.01 0.17
N LEU A 122 -15.77 -0.24 -0.83
CA LEU A 122 -16.12 -0.16 -2.26
C LEU A 122 -16.86 -1.40 -2.76
N ALA A 123 -16.91 -2.48 -1.98
CA ALA A 123 -17.75 -3.63 -2.30
C ALA A 123 -19.22 -3.21 -2.42
N GLY A 124 -19.87 -3.62 -3.50
CA GLY A 124 -21.22 -3.24 -3.88
C GLY A 124 -21.31 -2.00 -4.78
N THR A 125 -20.24 -1.21 -4.93
CA THR A 125 -20.22 -0.10 -5.89
C THR A 125 -20.34 -0.62 -7.32
N ALA A 126 -21.10 0.08 -8.16
CA ALA A 126 -21.23 -0.24 -9.58
C ALA A 126 -19.87 -0.13 -10.28
N LEU A 127 -19.61 -1.00 -11.25
CA LEU A 127 -18.41 -0.98 -12.11
C LEU A 127 -18.50 0.16 -13.14
N GLU A 128 -18.61 1.39 -12.64
CA GLU A 128 -18.67 2.63 -13.41
C GLU A 128 -17.61 3.60 -12.87
N ALA A 129 -16.79 4.15 -13.77
CA ALA A 129 -15.65 4.98 -13.41
C ALA A 129 -16.01 6.13 -12.45
N GLN A 130 -17.10 6.85 -12.74
CA GLN A 130 -17.56 7.99 -11.94
C GLN A 130 -18.07 7.55 -10.56
N ALA A 131 -18.78 6.42 -10.48
CA ALA A 131 -19.28 5.89 -9.22
C ALA A 131 -18.13 5.48 -8.30
N ILE A 132 -17.14 4.76 -8.85
CA ILE A 132 -15.96 4.32 -8.12
C ILE A 132 -15.13 5.52 -7.66
N ALA A 133 -14.88 6.49 -8.53
CA ALA A 133 -14.06 7.65 -8.19
C ALA A 133 -14.67 8.46 -7.04
N ALA A 134 -15.97 8.78 -7.14
CA ALA A 134 -16.66 9.54 -6.10
C ALA A 134 -16.73 8.77 -4.77
N ALA A 135 -17.00 7.46 -4.81
CA ALA A 135 -17.03 6.62 -3.62
C ALA A 135 -15.64 6.53 -2.96
N ALA A 136 -14.59 6.33 -3.76
CA ALA A 136 -13.22 6.22 -3.26
C ALA A 136 -12.74 7.52 -2.59
N ASP A 137 -12.96 8.69 -3.21
CA ASP A 137 -12.61 9.98 -2.61
C ASP A 137 -13.39 10.21 -1.29
N SER A 138 -14.69 9.91 -1.28
CA SER A 138 -15.51 10.02 -0.08
C SER A 138 -15.03 9.09 1.04
N LEU A 139 -14.67 7.86 0.71
CA LEU A 139 -14.20 6.86 1.68
C LEU A 139 -12.82 7.19 2.23
N MET A 140 -11.90 7.68 1.38
CA MET A 140 -10.60 8.16 1.85
C MET A 140 -10.76 9.28 2.87
N ALA A 141 -11.65 10.24 2.60
CA ALA A 141 -11.96 11.32 3.53
C ALA A 141 -12.64 10.81 4.82
N GLU A 142 -13.68 9.96 4.70
CA GLU A 142 -14.43 9.39 5.83
C GLU A 142 -13.52 8.59 6.77
N LEU A 143 -12.63 7.77 6.20
CA LEU A 143 -11.75 6.88 6.95
C LEU A 143 -10.45 7.56 7.40
N SER A 144 -10.25 8.83 7.06
CA SER A 144 -9.01 9.58 7.29
C SER A 144 -7.78 8.86 6.71
N VAL A 145 -7.94 8.35 5.49
CA VAL A 145 -6.88 7.67 4.73
C VAL A 145 -6.19 8.68 3.83
N GLU A 146 -4.89 8.82 4.01
CA GLU A 146 -4.03 9.64 3.17
C GLU A 146 -3.23 8.75 2.21
N MET A 147 -3.36 9.02 0.91
CA MET A 147 -2.56 8.39 -0.13
C MET A 147 -1.99 9.48 -1.06
N PRO A 148 -0.87 10.14 -0.69
CA PRO A 148 -0.31 11.25 -1.46
C PRO A 148 -0.08 10.89 -2.92
N GLY A 149 -0.70 11.65 -3.83
CA GLY A 149 -0.60 11.42 -5.27
C GLY A 149 -1.49 10.29 -5.81
N ILE A 150 -2.42 9.77 -5.01
CA ILE A 150 -3.49 8.84 -5.42
C ILE A 150 -4.85 9.52 -5.17
N SER A 151 -5.69 9.58 -6.20
CA SER A 151 -7.07 10.06 -6.11
C SER A 151 -8.08 8.93 -6.34
N GLY A 152 -9.36 9.19 -6.06
CA GLY A 152 -10.44 8.30 -6.45
C GLY A 152 -10.47 8.05 -7.96
N THR A 153 -10.05 9.03 -8.78
CA THR A 153 -9.93 8.86 -10.24
C THR A 153 -8.85 7.85 -10.61
N ASP A 154 -7.73 7.83 -9.89
CA ASP A 154 -6.68 6.82 -10.11
C ASP A 154 -7.19 5.42 -9.75
N ILE A 155 -7.89 5.29 -8.61
CA ILE A 155 -8.51 4.03 -8.18
C ILE A 155 -9.51 3.55 -9.23
N ALA A 156 -10.41 4.42 -9.69
CA ALA A 156 -11.38 4.11 -10.73
C ALA A 156 -10.70 3.66 -12.03
N THR A 157 -9.65 4.37 -12.46
CA THR A 157 -8.90 4.02 -13.67
C THR A 157 -8.30 2.63 -13.56
N ALA A 158 -7.69 2.31 -12.42
CA ALA A 158 -7.10 1.00 -12.18
C ALA A 158 -8.16 -0.12 -12.15
N VAL A 159 -9.29 0.11 -11.48
CA VAL A 159 -10.39 -0.86 -11.43
C VAL A 159 -11.01 -1.08 -12.80
N MET A 160 -11.28 -0.02 -13.57
CA MET A 160 -11.86 -0.15 -14.92
C MET A 160 -10.92 -0.85 -15.89
N ALA A 161 -9.61 -0.63 -15.80
CA ALA A 161 -8.64 -1.39 -16.57
C ALA A 161 -8.70 -2.91 -16.28
N ALA A 162 -9.08 -3.31 -15.05
CA ALA A 162 -9.30 -4.72 -14.72
C ALA A 162 -10.61 -5.25 -15.29
N VAL A 163 -11.65 -4.42 -15.41
CA VAL A 163 -12.91 -4.80 -16.08
C VAL A 163 -12.65 -5.09 -17.57
N GLU A 164 -11.96 -4.17 -18.26
CA GLU A 164 -11.64 -4.29 -19.69
C GLU A 164 -10.73 -5.49 -20.00
N ALA A 165 -9.88 -5.92 -19.06
CA ALA A 165 -9.04 -7.10 -19.24
C ALA A 165 -9.81 -8.44 -19.17
N GLY A 166 -11.06 -8.42 -18.67
CA GLY A 166 -11.92 -9.60 -18.55
C GLY A 166 -12.93 -9.79 -19.69
N ASP A 167 -13.10 -8.79 -20.55
CA ASP A 167 -13.97 -8.78 -21.74
C ASP A 167 -13.22 -9.28 -23.00
#